data_AF-B6SUF7-F1
#
_entry.id   AF-B6SUF7-F1
#
_cell.length_a   1.000
_cell.length_b   1.000
_cell.length_c   1.000
_cell.angle_alpha   90.00
_cell.angle_beta   90.00
_cell.angle_gamma   90.00
#
_symmetry.space_group_name_H-M   'P 1'
#
loop_
_entity.id
_entity.type
_entity.pdbx_description
1 polymer ?
#
loop_
_entity_poly.entity_id
_entity_poly.type
_entity_poly.pdbx_seq_one_letter_code
_entity_poly.pdbx_strand_id
1 'polypeptide(L)'
;MEPPASSPAPPNPNPVPDDRPLQQQQVEEAPALAPEPERETSPTSLTTSIDPTPSGGEESESDDSSSVSSAPSSASAPAAAAPFPTAKDLLHISFNQDYGCFAAGTKSGFRIYNCDPFREIFRRDLAADGGGAGGGGIGVVEMLFRCNILALVGGGDNPHYPPNKVMIWDDHQSRCIGELSFRSPVRGVRLRRDRIIVVLENKIFVYNFADLKLVHQIETAPNPKGLCAVSQQPGSIVLVCPGAQKGQVRVEHYGARKTKFINAHTSRVSCFALSQDGRLIATASTKGTLVRIYNAAEGNLLQEVRRGADRAEIYSLAFSNNLQYLAVSSDKGTIHVFNLKINVGSTANDKPIPAPDPEVSHISPPLSFIKGVLPKYFHSEWSVAQFRLHEGEQYIVAFGHEKNTVSVVGMDGSFYRCQFDPVNGGEMLQLECYSFLKPSDQP
;
A
#
# COMPACT_ATOMS: atom_id res chain seq x y z
N MET A 1 -80.06 11.90 -47.79
CA MET A 1 -79.14 12.62 -46.88
C MET A 1 -78.77 11.60 -45.82
N GLU A 2 -77.59 11.01 -45.69
CA GLU A 2 -76.20 11.13 -46.18
C GLU A 2 -75.65 9.68 -46.25
N PRO A 3 -74.59 9.37 -47.04
CA PRO A 3 -73.98 8.04 -47.06
C PRO A 3 -72.93 7.89 -45.94
N PRO A 4 -72.59 6.65 -45.52
CA PRO A 4 -71.56 6.41 -44.52
C PRO A 4 -70.14 6.53 -45.13
N ALA A 5 -69.26 7.21 -44.41
CA ALA A 5 -67.85 7.42 -44.77
C ALA A 5 -66.99 6.17 -44.53
N SER A 6 -66.03 5.99 -45.43
CA SER A 6 -65.08 4.89 -45.60
C SER A 6 -63.96 4.81 -44.54
N SER A 7 -63.57 3.59 -44.17
CA SER A 7 -62.39 3.25 -43.35
C SER A 7 -61.06 3.65 -44.02
N PRO A 8 -60.02 4.05 -43.24
CA PRO A 8 -58.66 4.24 -43.75
C PRO A 8 -57.80 2.96 -43.69
N ALA A 9 -56.93 2.82 -44.68
CA ALA A 9 -55.99 1.71 -44.93
C ALA A 9 -54.80 1.66 -43.94
N PRO A 10 -54.11 0.51 -43.80
CA PRO A 10 -52.98 0.35 -42.88
C PRO A 10 -51.66 0.95 -43.41
N PRO A 11 -50.73 1.37 -42.54
CA PRO A 11 -49.44 1.90 -42.96
C PRO A 11 -48.43 0.80 -43.33
N ASN A 12 -47.64 1.09 -44.38
CA ASN A 12 -46.61 0.27 -45.00
C ASN A 12 -45.31 0.22 -44.14
N PRO A 13 -44.42 -0.79 -44.30
CA PRO A 13 -43.33 -1.09 -43.37
C PRO A 13 -42.04 -0.28 -43.58
N ASN A 14 -41.22 -0.26 -42.52
CA ASN A 14 -39.94 0.44 -42.31
C ASN A 14 -38.97 0.50 -43.51
N PRO A 15 -38.19 1.60 -43.64
CA PRO A 15 -37.02 1.65 -44.51
C PRO A 15 -35.77 1.04 -43.86
N VAL A 16 -34.99 0.36 -44.70
CA VAL A 16 -33.65 -0.21 -44.44
C VAL A 16 -32.61 0.91 -44.25
N PRO A 17 -31.59 0.79 -43.36
CA PRO A 17 -30.52 1.78 -43.26
C PRO A 17 -29.45 1.59 -44.33
N ASP A 18 -29.01 2.72 -44.91
CA ASP A 18 -27.88 2.89 -45.84
C ASP A 18 -26.56 2.32 -45.27
N ASP A 19 -25.96 1.37 -45.96
CA ASP A 19 -24.56 0.96 -45.78
C ASP A 19 -23.64 2.01 -46.41
N ARG A 20 -22.94 2.81 -45.59
CA ARG A 20 -21.76 3.56 -46.02
C ARG A 20 -20.56 3.22 -45.13
N PRO A 21 -19.42 2.81 -45.70
CA PRO A 21 -18.22 2.54 -44.93
C PRO A 21 -17.60 3.86 -44.46
N LEU A 22 -17.48 4.02 -43.13
CA LEU A 22 -16.66 5.09 -42.53
C LEU A 22 -15.18 4.76 -42.76
N GLN A 23 -14.49 5.68 -43.43
CA GLN A 23 -13.05 5.66 -43.64
C GLN A 23 -12.31 5.64 -42.30
N GLN A 24 -11.38 4.69 -42.17
CA GLN A 24 -10.37 4.67 -41.10
C GLN A 24 -9.49 5.92 -41.25
N GLN A 25 -9.63 6.88 -40.33
CA GLN A 25 -8.60 7.87 -40.09
C GLN A 25 -7.49 7.21 -39.27
N GLN A 26 -6.32 7.08 -39.90
CA GLN A 26 -5.06 6.75 -39.26
C GLN A 26 -4.76 7.81 -38.19
N VAL A 27 -4.59 7.36 -36.95
CA VAL A 27 -4.02 8.18 -35.88
C VAL A 27 -2.51 8.17 -36.10
N GLU A 28 -2.00 9.31 -36.56
CA GLU A 28 -0.56 9.56 -36.72
C GLU A 28 0.08 9.66 -35.32
N GLU A 29 1.03 8.78 -35.06
CA GLU A 29 1.75 8.65 -33.79
C GLU A 29 2.78 9.79 -33.67
N ALA A 30 2.64 10.64 -32.65
CA ALA A 30 3.60 11.73 -32.41
C ALA A 30 4.94 11.17 -31.89
N PRO A 31 6.10 11.64 -32.39
CA PRO A 31 7.39 11.07 -32.05
C PRO A 31 7.86 11.49 -30.64
N ALA A 32 8.53 10.56 -29.98
CA ALA A 32 9.14 10.73 -28.67
C ALA A 32 10.17 11.88 -28.66
N LEU A 33 10.05 12.76 -27.66
CA LEU A 33 11.04 13.79 -27.35
C LEU A 33 12.30 13.14 -26.75
N ALA A 34 13.44 13.34 -27.41
CA ALA A 34 14.76 12.97 -26.94
C ALA A 34 15.21 13.84 -25.74
N PRO A 35 16.09 13.34 -24.86
CA PRO A 35 16.61 14.13 -23.75
C PRO A 35 17.69 15.10 -24.23
N GLU A 36 17.60 16.36 -23.82
CA GLU A 36 18.66 17.36 -24.01
C GLU A 36 19.78 17.25 -22.96
N PRO A 37 21.02 17.68 -23.29
CA PRO A 37 22.24 17.13 -22.71
C PRO A 37 22.73 17.86 -21.45
N GLU A 38 23.52 17.09 -20.71
CA GLU A 38 24.34 17.49 -19.56
C GLU A 38 25.24 18.69 -19.89
N ARG A 39 25.36 19.61 -18.93
CA ARG A 39 26.36 20.70 -18.97
C ARG A 39 27.33 20.52 -17.80
N GLU A 40 28.50 19.99 -18.12
CA GLU A 40 29.67 19.99 -17.24
C GLU A 40 30.67 21.11 -17.59
N THR A 41 31.54 21.36 -16.61
CA THR A 41 32.78 22.14 -16.61
C THR A 41 32.60 23.65 -16.35
N SER A 42 33.43 24.33 -15.55
CA SER A 42 34.74 24.03 -14.97
C SER A 42 35.09 25.04 -13.83
N PRO A 43 36.22 24.88 -13.12
CA PRO A 43 36.40 25.31 -11.72
C PRO A 43 37.06 26.69 -11.56
N THR A 44 37.05 27.21 -10.33
CA THR A 44 37.99 28.26 -9.92
C THR A 44 38.51 27.97 -8.52
N SER A 45 39.83 27.96 -8.42
CA SER A 45 40.68 27.70 -7.26
C SER A 45 41.19 29.01 -6.63
N LEU A 46 41.88 28.86 -5.49
CA LEU A 46 42.77 29.80 -4.76
C LEU A 46 42.10 30.59 -3.61
N THR A 47 42.63 30.76 -2.39
CA THR A 47 43.84 30.30 -1.64
C THR A 47 43.76 30.85 -0.20
N THR A 48 44.18 30.05 0.79
CA THR A 48 44.93 30.33 2.06
C THR A 48 44.92 31.69 2.78
N SER A 49 44.70 31.66 4.11
CA SER A 49 45.51 32.27 5.23
C SER A 49 44.74 32.03 6.56
N ILE A 50 45.16 31.24 7.57
CA ILE A 50 46.28 31.28 8.55
C ILE A 50 46.32 32.54 9.46
N ASP A 51 45.79 32.36 10.70
CA ASP A 51 46.19 32.82 12.07
C ASP A 51 46.43 34.31 12.40
N PRO A 52 46.44 34.76 13.69
CA PRO A 52 46.49 33.99 14.96
C PRO A 52 45.53 34.41 16.10
N THR A 53 45.56 33.59 17.17
CA THR A 53 45.12 33.85 18.56
C THR A 53 45.84 35.03 19.25
N PRO A 54 45.33 35.48 20.41
CA PRO A 54 46.08 35.22 21.64
C PRO A 54 45.25 34.80 22.87
N SER A 55 46.03 34.30 23.81
CA SER A 55 45.84 33.63 25.10
C SER A 55 45.24 34.41 26.27
N GLY A 56 44.79 33.63 27.27
CA GLY A 56 44.64 33.96 28.70
C GLY A 56 43.38 33.27 29.25
N GLY A 57 43.40 32.23 30.08
CA GLY A 57 44.33 31.83 31.12
C GLY A 57 43.59 31.97 32.45
N GLU A 58 43.20 30.86 33.08
CA GLU A 58 43.20 30.65 34.54
C GLU A 58 42.70 29.24 34.89
N GLU A 59 43.52 28.59 35.71
CA GLU A 59 43.41 27.24 36.26
C GLU A 59 42.60 27.26 37.56
N SER A 60 41.93 26.15 37.88
CA SER A 60 41.87 25.68 39.28
C SER A 60 41.59 24.17 39.32
N GLU A 61 42.58 23.46 39.87
CA GLU A 61 42.51 22.07 40.31
C GLU A 61 41.73 21.97 41.63
N SER A 62 40.99 20.88 41.86
CA SER A 62 41.32 19.92 42.92
C SER A 62 40.23 18.86 43.17
N ASP A 63 40.75 17.66 43.35
CA ASP A 63 40.34 16.61 44.29
C ASP A 63 39.56 15.38 43.82
N ASP A 64 40.31 14.29 44.00
CA ASP A 64 40.14 12.88 43.78
C ASP A 64 39.39 12.25 44.95
N SER A 65 38.46 11.33 44.68
CA SER A 65 38.33 10.12 45.50
C SER A 65 37.45 9.08 44.81
N SER A 66 38.05 7.91 44.67
CA SER A 66 37.49 6.71 44.08
C SER A 66 36.70 5.91 45.12
N SER A 67 35.55 5.37 44.72
CA SER A 67 34.98 4.17 45.34
C SER A 67 34.36 3.27 44.28
N VAL A 68 34.90 2.06 44.21
CA VAL A 68 34.60 0.99 43.27
C VAL A 68 33.30 0.29 43.65
N SER A 69 32.34 0.19 42.73
CA SER A 69 31.30 -0.85 42.77
C SER A 69 30.87 -1.22 41.36
N SER A 70 31.27 -2.42 40.93
CA SER A 70 30.94 -3.04 39.66
C SER A 70 29.57 -3.72 39.70
N ALA A 71 28.65 -3.26 38.86
CA ALA A 71 27.43 -3.97 38.48
C ALA A 71 27.18 -3.73 36.98
N PRO A 72 26.69 -4.74 36.22
CA PRO A 72 26.65 -4.67 34.76
C PRO A 72 25.61 -3.63 34.31
N SER A 73 26.07 -2.68 33.49
CA SER A 73 25.24 -1.69 32.82
C SER A 73 24.21 -2.37 31.93
N SER A 74 22.93 -2.33 32.33
CA SER A 74 21.81 -2.53 31.44
C SER A 74 21.90 -1.48 30.34
N ALA A 75 22.18 -1.90 29.11
CA ALA A 75 22.10 -1.04 27.95
C ALA A 75 20.69 -0.41 27.90
N SER A 76 20.62 0.90 28.13
CA SER A 76 19.41 1.68 27.97
C SER A 76 18.96 1.58 26.52
N ALA A 77 17.71 1.16 26.31
CA ALA A 77 17.06 1.22 25.00
C ALA A 77 17.21 2.63 24.40
N PRO A 78 17.37 2.77 23.08
CA PRO A 78 17.35 4.09 22.45
C PRO A 78 16.01 4.76 22.77
N ALA A 79 16.07 6.03 23.17
CA ALA A 79 14.90 6.82 23.50
C ALA A 79 13.92 6.83 22.32
N ALA A 80 12.67 6.44 22.56
CA ALA A 80 11.60 6.58 21.59
C ALA A 80 11.54 8.03 21.10
N ALA A 81 11.33 8.23 19.80
CA ALA A 81 11.13 9.55 19.22
C ALA A 81 10.08 10.33 20.03
N ALA A 82 10.29 11.64 20.21
CA ALA A 82 9.33 12.48 20.90
C ALA A 82 7.95 12.32 20.24
N PRO A 83 6.86 12.15 21.02
CA PRO A 83 5.55 11.86 20.45
C PRO A 83 5.13 12.99 19.51
N PHE A 84 4.78 12.63 18.27
CA PHE A 84 4.16 13.55 17.34
C PHE A 84 2.85 14.07 17.93
N PRO A 85 2.51 15.36 17.77
CA PRO A 85 1.18 15.83 18.13
C PRO A 85 0.16 15.01 17.34
N THR A 86 -0.81 14.42 18.04
CA THR A 86 -1.78 13.51 17.43
C THR A 86 -2.48 14.22 16.27
N ALA A 87 -2.35 13.71 15.05
CA ALA A 87 -2.99 14.25 13.87
C ALA A 87 -4.52 13.98 13.90
N LYS A 88 -5.24 14.73 14.74
CA LYS A 88 -6.70 14.61 14.94
C LYS A 88 -7.53 14.89 13.68
N ASP A 89 -6.90 15.34 12.62
CA ASP A 89 -7.54 15.69 11.35
C ASP A 89 -7.47 14.57 10.31
N LEU A 90 -6.66 13.51 10.51
CA LEU A 90 -6.59 12.39 9.58
C LEU A 90 -7.83 11.49 9.66
N LEU A 91 -8.32 11.14 8.48
CA LEU A 91 -9.41 10.18 8.28
C LEU A 91 -8.96 8.95 7.48
N HIS A 92 -7.96 9.10 6.61
CA HIS A 92 -7.48 8.03 5.74
C HIS A 92 -6.02 8.21 5.35
N ILE A 93 -5.29 7.11 5.22
CA ILE A 93 -3.96 7.06 4.59
C ILE A 93 -3.87 5.85 3.66
N SER A 94 -3.26 6.02 2.49
CA SER A 94 -3.02 4.91 1.56
C SER A 94 -1.85 5.22 0.63
N PHE A 95 -0.97 4.25 0.43
CA PHE A 95 -0.01 4.31 -0.66
C PHE A 95 -0.69 4.15 -2.02
N ASN A 96 -0.10 4.74 -3.05
CA ASN A 96 -0.43 4.38 -4.42
C ASN A 96 0.15 3.00 -4.79
N GLN A 97 -0.19 2.52 -5.98
CA GLN A 97 0.04 1.14 -6.45
C GLN A 97 1.52 0.77 -6.61
N ASP A 98 2.41 1.75 -6.79
CA ASP A 98 3.86 1.54 -6.93
C ASP A 98 4.64 1.94 -5.67
N TYR A 99 3.92 2.33 -4.60
CA TYR A 99 4.47 2.80 -3.32
C TYR A 99 5.33 4.07 -3.40
N GLY A 100 5.35 4.74 -4.55
CA GLY A 100 6.11 5.95 -4.76
C GLY A 100 5.48 7.21 -4.16
N CYS A 101 4.16 7.17 -3.91
CA CYS A 101 3.40 8.24 -3.31
C CYS A 101 2.43 7.69 -2.26
N PHE A 102 1.93 8.57 -1.39
CA PHE A 102 0.77 8.27 -0.55
C PHE A 102 -0.21 9.43 -0.52
N ALA A 103 -1.47 9.09 -0.27
CA ALA A 103 -2.55 10.03 -0.08
C ALA A 103 -2.99 10.04 1.37
N ALA A 104 -3.39 11.22 1.85
CA ALA A 104 -3.96 11.46 3.16
C ALA A 104 -5.31 12.18 3.02
N GLY A 105 -6.38 11.56 3.49
CA GLY A 105 -7.71 12.17 3.60
C GLY A 105 -7.84 12.83 4.97
N THR A 106 -8.35 14.06 5.01
CA THR A 106 -8.49 14.85 6.23
C THR A 106 -9.94 15.29 6.47
N LYS A 107 -10.20 15.88 7.64
CA LYS A 107 -11.49 16.54 7.95
C LYS A 107 -11.81 17.75 7.08
N SER A 108 -10.83 18.30 6.37
CA SER A 108 -10.97 19.52 5.56
C SER A 108 -10.70 19.30 4.06
N GLY A 109 -10.26 18.11 3.65
CA GLY A 109 -9.96 17.81 2.25
C GLY A 109 -9.00 16.63 2.12
N PHE A 110 -8.00 16.74 1.25
CA PHE A 110 -6.99 15.70 1.09
C PHE A 110 -5.63 16.24 0.63
N ARG A 111 -4.58 15.44 0.81
CA ARG A 111 -3.18 15.76 0.49
C ARG A 111 -2.49 14.57 -0.17
N ILE A 112 -1.61 14.86 -1.12
CA ILE A 112 -0.79 13.85 -1.82
C ILE A 112 0.68 14.15 -1.57
N TYR A 113 1.44 13.12 -1.20
CA TYR A 113 2.86 13.21 -0.90
C TYR A 113 3.66 12.26 -1.79
N ASN A 114 4.85 12.70 -2.20
CA ASN A 114 5.87 11.86 -2.79
C ASN A 114 6.66 11.20 -1.66
N CYS A 115 6.94 9.91 -1.77
CA CYS A 115 7.75 9.21 -0.77
C CYS A 115 9.23 9.60 -0.91
N ASP A 116 9.78 9.66 -2.13
CA ASP A 116 11.21 9.87 -2.37
C ASP A 116 11.50 10.79 -3.57
N PRO A 117 12.11 11.98 -3.38
CA PRO A 117 12.36 12.60 -2.07
C PRO A 117 11.04 12.92 -1.36
N PHE A 118 11.03 12.84 -0.04
CA PHE A 118 9.82 13.11 0.75
C PHE A 118 9.38 14.57 0.57
N ARG A 119 8.18 14.79 0.04
CA ARG A 119 7.56 16.12 -0.08
C ARG A 119 6.06 16.04 -0.32
N GLU A 120 5.32 17.05 0.12
CA GLU A 120 3.95 17.26 -0.35
C GLU A 120 3.98 17.65 -1.84
N ILE A 121 3.18 16.94 -2.65
CA ILE A 121 3.01 17.25 -4.08
C ILE A 121 1.93 18.32 -4.22
N PHE A 122 0.77 18.09 -3.61
CA PHE A 122 -0.33 19.05 -3.59
C PHE A 122 -1.35 18.72 -2.48
N ARG A 123 -2.18 19.71 -2.15
CA ARG A 123 -3.34 19.60 -1.28
C ARG A 123 -4.59 20.20 -1.91
N ARG A 124 -5.77 19.80 -1.44
CA ARG A 124 -7.05 20.45 -1.74
C ARG A 124 -7.82 20.63 -0.44
N ASP A 125 -8.13 21.88 -0.11
CA ASP A 125 -8.94 22.26 1.05
C ASP A 125 -10.39 22.47 0.60
N LEU A 126 -11.23 21.47 0.87
CA LEU A 126 -12.63 21.41 0.43
C LEU A 126 -13.61 22.01 1.46
N ALA A 127 -13.11 22.41 2.64
CA ALA A 127 -13.90 23.07 3.67
C ALA A 127 -14.40 24.47 3.27
N ALA A 128 -13.73 25.13 2.31
CA ALA A 128 -13.99 26.52 1.94
C ALA A 128 -14.89 26.70 0.70
N ASP A 129 -15.18 25.63 -0.06
CA ASP A 129 -15.83 25.71 -1.39
C ASP A 129 -17.35 26.03 -1.37
N GLY A 130 -17.86 26.65 -0.31
CA GLY A 130 -19.03 27.56 -0.37
C GLY A 130 -20.40 26.98 -0.76
N GLY A 131 -20.52 25.69 -1.07
CA GLY A 131 -21.79 25.03 -1.41
C GLY A 131 -22.62 24.67 -0.17
N GLY A 132 -23.13 25.68 0.53
CA GLY A 132 -24.17 25.63 1.57
C GLY A 132 -24.35 24.30 2.33
N ALA A 133 -23.79 24.23 3.54
CA ALA A 133 -23.92 23.16 4.54
C ALA A 133 -23.05 21.89 4.40
N GLY A 134 -22.16 21.81 3.39
CA GLY A 134 -21.27 20.66 3.21
C GLY A 134 -20.03 20.69 4.11
N GLY A 135 -19.62 19.53 4.63
CA GLY A 135 -18.35 19.39 5.32
C GLY A 135 -17.14 19.33 4.40
N GLY A 136 -15.94 19.23 4.98
CA GLY A 136 -14.69 19.08 4.24
C GLY A 136 -14.13 17.65 4.24
N GLY A 137 -14.74 16.74 5.00
CA GLY A 137 -14.14 15.45 5.33
C GLY A 137 -14.07 14.47 4.16
N ILE A 138 -12.87 13.97 3.89
CA ILE A 138 -12.59 12.89 2.93
C ILE A 138 -12.10 11.66 3.68
N GLY A 139 -12.93 10.63 3.73
CA GLY A 139 -12.67 9.38 4.45
C GLY A 139 -12.07 8.25 3.60
N VAL A 140 -12.05 8.40 2.28
CA VAL A 140 -11.28 7.53 1.37
C VAL A 140 -10.71 8.42 0.27
N VAL A 141 -9.41 8.30 0.04
CA VAL A 141 -8.71 8.91 -1.10
C VAL A 141 -7.78 7.86 -1.69
N GLU A 142 -8.05 7.42 -2.92
CA GLU A 142 -7.29 6.36 -3.59
C GLU A 142 -6.72 6.90 -4.90
N MET A 143 -5.41 6.79 -5.06
CA MET A 143 -4.70 7.27 -6.24
C MET A 143 -4.78 6.26 -7.38
N LEU A 144 -4.72 6.72 -8.63
CA LEU A 144 -4.38 5.87 -9.78
C LEU A 144 -2.92 6.10 -10.17
N PHE A 145 -2.02 5.28 -9.64
CA PHE A 145 -0.57 5.42 -9.76
C PHE A 145 -0.11 6.83 -9.42
N ARG A 146 0.50 7.55 -10.37
CA ARG A 146 0.91 8.95 -10.25
C ARG A 146 0.15 9.85 -11.24
N CYS A 147 -1.02 9.39 -11.69
CA CYS A 147 -1.89 10.18 -12.55
C CYS A 147 -2.66 11.23 -11.74
N ASN A 148 -3.29 12.18 -12.44
CA ASN A 148 -4.18 13.19 -11.88
C ASN A 148 -5.55 12.64 -11.45
N ILE A 149 -5.81 11.34 -11.58
CA ILE A 149 -7.11 10.74 -11.25
C ILE A 149 -7.08 10.12 -9.86
N LEU A 150 -8.07 10.50 -9.06
CA LEU A 150 -8.30 10.01 -7.70
C LEU A 150 -9.73 9.47 -7.57
N ALA A 151 -9.94 8.52 -6.67
CA ALA A 151 -11.27 8.16 -6.18
C ALA A 151 -11.45 8.68 -4.76
N LEU A 152 -12.51 9.44 -4.54
CA LEU A 152 -12.82 10.10 -3.26
C LEU A 152 -14.15 9.57 -2.69
N VAL A 153 -14.21 9.40 -1.38
CA VAL A 153 -15.44 9.17 -0.61
C VAL A 153 -15.42 10.09 0.60
N GLY A 154 -16.53 10.79 0.85
CA GLY A 154 -16.63 11.63 2.05
C GLY A 154 -16.66 10.80 3.33
N GLY A 155 -16.08 11.32 4.39
CA GLY A 155 -16.05 10.65 5.69
C GLY A 155 -15.78 11.61 6.85
N GLY A 156 -15.63 11.06 8.06
CA GLY A 156 -15.57 11.85 9.29
C GLY A 156 -16.94 12.39 9.71
N ASP A 157 -16.94 13.28 10.70
CA ASP A 157 -18.17 13.82 11.30
C ASP A 157 -18.90 14.79 10.36
N ASN A 158 -18.17 15.42 9.45
CA ASN A 158 -18.71 16.37 8.48
C ASN A 158 -18.13 16.08 7.08
N PRO A 159 -18.70 15.09 6.36
CA PRO A 159 -18.16 14.64 5.08
C PRO A 159 -18.47 15.62 3.94
N HIS A 160 -17.53 15.80 3.01
CA HIS A 160 -17.74 16.65 1.83
C HIS A 160 -18.64 16.02 0.77
N TYR A 161 -18.50 14.71 0.57
CA TYR A 161 -19.36 13.92 -0.30
C TYR A 161 -20.19 12.91 0.52
N PRO A 162 -21.33 12.43 0.01
CA PRO A 162 -22.05 11.36 0.67
C PRO A 162 -21.17 10.11 0.85
N PRO A 163 -21.15 9.45 2.02
CA PRO A 163 -20.28 8.31 2.30
C PRO A 163 -20.64 7.04 1.50
N ASN A 164 -21.76 7.06 0.78
CA ASN A 164 -22.23 6.00 -0.12
C ASN A 164 -21.97 6.33 -1.60
N LYS A 165 -21.20 7.38 -1.91
CA LYS A 165 -20.79 7.74 -3.28
C LYS A 165 -19.28 7.67 -3.43
N VAL A 166 -18.82 7.15 -4.56
CA VAL A 166 -17.43 7.28 -5.01
C VAL A 166 -17.41 8.37 -6.07
N MET A 167 -16.62 9.42 -5.82
CA MET A 167 -16.38 10.52 -6.76
C MET A 167 -15.07 10.25 -7.50
N ILE A 168 -15.10 10.28 -8.83
CA ILE A 168 -13.90 10.22 -9.67
C ILE A 168 -13.45 11.66 -9.89
N TRP A 169 -12.32 12.00 -9.30
CA TRP A 169 -11.76 13.36 -9.29
C TRP A 169 -10.61 13.46 -10.27
N ASP A 170 -10.63 14.50 -11.09
CA ASP A 170 -9.50 14.91 -11.92
C ASP A 170 -8.86 16.14 -11.26
N ASP A 171 -7.64 15.99 -10.76
CA ASP A 171 -6.93 17.06 -10.05
C ASP A 171 -6.44 18.18 -10.97
N HIS A 172 -6.07 17.82 -12.20
CA HIS A 172 -5.66 18.80 -13.20
C HIS A 172 -6.83 19.73 -13.57
N GLN A 173 -8.04 19.18 -13.66
CA GLN A 173 -9.27 19.96 -13.88
C GLN A 173 -9.88 20.49 -12.57
N SER A 174 -9.37 20.07 -11.42
CA SER A 174 -9.89 20.36 -10.08
C SER A 174 -11.41 20.20 -9.96
N ARG A 175 -11.93 19.09 -10.51
CA ARG A 175 -13.37 18.79 -10.47
C ARG A 175 -13.64 17.29 -10.50
N CYS A 176 -14.85 16.93 -10.09
CA CYS A 176 -15.36 15.59 -10.30
C CYS A 176 -15.76 15.37 -11.77
N ILE A 177 -15.33 14.25 -12.34
CA ILE A 177 -15.61 13.84 -13.72
C ILE A 177 -16.52 12.62 -13.83
N GLY A 178 -16.91 12.00 -12.71
CA GLY A 178 -17.85 10.89 -12.67
C GLY A 178 -18.19 10.47 -11.24
N GLU A 179 -19.34 9.85 -11.05
CA GLU A 179 -19.77 9.33 -9.75
C GLU A 179 -20.36 7.92 -9.83
N LEU A 180 -20.16 7.15 -8.77
CA LEU A 180 -20.80 5.85 -8.55
C LEU A 180 -21.58 5.90 -7.23
N SER A 181 -22.88 5.65 -7.29
CA SER A 181 -23.80 5.76 -6.14
C SER A 181 -24.25 4.39 -5.64
N PHE A 182 -24.20 4.18 -4.33
CA PHE A 182 -24.53 2.90 -3.68
C PHE A 182 -25.62 3.07 -2.62
N ARG A 183 -26.27 1.96 -2.25
CA ARG A 183 -27.32 1.95 -1.20
C ARG A 183 -26.78 1.82 0.22
N SER A 184 -25.46 1.63 0.37
CA SER A 184 -24.79 1.53 1.66
C SER A 184 -23.46 2.28 1.61
N PRO A 185 -22.89 2.66 2.77
CA PRO A 185 -21.59 3.30 2.82
C PRO A 185 -20.51 2.49 2.11
N VAL A 186 -19.64 3.20 1.40
CA VAL A 186 -18.43 2.65 0.79
C VAL A 186 -17.40 2.44 1.90
N ARG A 187 -16.85 1.23 1.97
CA ARG A 187 -15.82 0.83 2.96
C ARG A 187 -14.41 0.91 2.40
N GLY A 188 -14.25 0.89 1.08
CA GLY A 188 -12.96 1.01 0.42
C GLY A 188 -13.10 1.08 -1.09
N VAL A 189 -12.09 1.63 -1.75
CA VAL A 189 -11.98 1.68 -3.21
C VAL A 189 -10.62 1.15 -3.60
N ARG A 190 -10.51 0.43 -4.72
CA ARG A 190 -9.22 0.08 -5.33
C ARG A 190 -9.26 0.49 -6.80
N LEU A 191 -8.21 1.19 -7.21
CA LEU A 191 -8.04 1.60 -8.60
C LEU A 191 -6.98 0.75 -9.30
N ARG A 192 -7.27 0.47 -10.56
CA ARG A 192 -6.38 -0.08 -11.57
C ARG A 192 -6.63 0.71 -12.86
N ARG A 193 -5.67 0.72 -13.80
CA ARG A 193 -5.79 1.49 -15.06
C ARG A 193 -7.08 1.24 -15.84
N ASP A 194 -7.62 0.03 -15.75
CA ASP A 194 -8.81 -0.40 -16.47
C ASP A 194 -10.00 -0.75 -15.56
N ARG A 195 -9.88 -0.65 -14.22
CA ARG A 195 -10.94 -1.02 -13.29
C ARG A 195 -11.07 -0.09 -12.10
N ILE A 196 -12.31 0.07 -11.65
CA ILE A 196 -12.67 0.65 -10.36
C ILE A 196 -13.32 -0.47 -9.54
N ILE A 197 -12.77 -0.79 -8.38
CA ILE A 197 -13.34 -1.77 -7.46
C ILE A 197 -13.87 -1.04 -6.24
N VAL A 198 -15.16 -1.16 -5.97
CA VAL A 198 -15.83 -0.53 -4.84
C VAL A 198 -16.24 -1.60 -3.83
N VAL A 199 -15.82 -1.43 -2.59
CA VAL A 199 -16.08 -2.36 -1.49
C VAL A 199 -17.16 -1.76 -0.59
N LEU A 200 -18.28 -2.47 -0.47
CA LEU A 200 -19.31 -2.21 0.54
C LEU A 200 -19.17 -3.26 1.66
N GLU A 201 -20.05 -3.19 2.65
CA GLU A 201 -19.97 -4.10 3.81
C GLU A 201 -20.19 -5.57 3.45
N ASN A 202 -21.06 -5.90 2.49
CA ASN A 202 -21.36 -7.30 2.13
C ASN A 202 -21.21 -7.58 0.63
N LYS A 203 -20.74 -6.58 -0.14
CA LYS A 203 -20.65 -6.66 -1.60
C LYS A 203 -19.42 -5.93 -2.11
N ILE A 204 -18.83 -6.45 -3.17
CA ILE A 204 -17.81 -5.77 -3.96
C ILE A 204 -18.34 -5.60 -5.39
N PHE A 205 -18.17 -4.41 -5.94
CA PHE A 205 -18.54 -4.09 -7.31
C PHE A 205 -17.26 -3.80 -8.11
N VAL A 206 -17.15 -4.40 -9.28
CA VAL A 206 -16.03 -4.20 -10.21
C VAL A 206 -16.57 -3.52 -11.45
N TYR A 207 -16.11 -2.31 -11.72
CA TYR A 207 -16.50 -1.50 -12.87
C TYR A 207 -15.35 -1.41 -13.86
N ASN A 208 -15.69 -1.28 -15.14
CA ASN A 208 -14.76 -0.81 -16.14
C ASN A 208 -14.46 0.68 -15.89
N PHE A 209 -13.18 1.07 -15.93
CA PHE A 209 -12.79 2.44 -15.66
C PHE A 209 -13.23 3.40 -16.77
N ALA A 210 -13.15 2.98 -18.03
CA ALA A 210 -13.36 3.86 -19.17
C ALA A 210 -14.82 4.30 -19.36
N ASP A 211 -15.79 3.40 -19.15
CA ASP A 211 -17.22 3.66 -19.38
C ASP A 211 -18.09 3.49 -18.14
N LEU A 212 -17.48 3.25 -16.98
CA LEU A 212 -18.14 3.05 -15.69
C LEU A 212 -19.20 1.92 -15.68
N LYS A 213 -19.16 0.99 -16.65
CA LYS A 213 -20.08 -0.14 -16.66
C LYS A 213 -19.70 -1.17 -15.61
N LEU A 214 -20.71 -1.70 -14.93
CA LEU A 214 -20.54 -2.79 -13.99
C LEU A 214 -20.13 -4.07 -14.73
N VAL A 215 -19.01 -4.66 -14.32
CA VAL A 215 -18.46 -5.91 -14.86
C VAL A 215 -18.84 -7.09 -13.98
N HIS A 216 -18.72 -6.95 -12.66
CA HIS A 216 -18.95 -8.04 -11.72
C HIS A 216 -19.44 -7.52 -10.37
N GLN A 217 -20.39 -8.23 -9.78
CA GLN A 217 -20.84 -8.05 -8.40
C GLN A 217 -20.51 -9.31 -7.60
N ILE A 218 -19.75 -9.15 -6.53
CA ILE A 218 -19.29 -10.24 -5.66
C ILE A 218 -19.95 -10.08 -4.29
N GLU A 219 -20.63 -11.12 -3.82
CA GLU A 219 -21.09 -11.19 -2.44
C GLU A 219 -19.96 -11.69 -1.52
N THR A 220 -19.79 -11.02 -0.38
CA THR A 220 -18.76 -11.33 0.62
C THR A 220 -19.40 -11.58 1.97
N ALA A 221 -18.67 -12.23 2.89
CA ALA A 221 -18.97 -12.08 4.31
C ALA A 221 -18.87 -10.59 4.73
N PRO A 222 -19.41 -10.21 5.91
CA PRO A 222 -19.27 -8.85 6.43
C PRO A 222 -17.80 -8.37 6.41
N ASN A 223 -17.58 -7.25 5.73
CA ASN A 223 -16.30 -6.64 5.41
C ASN A 223 -16.26 -5.18 5.90
N PRO A 224 -16.37 -4.94 7.22
CA PRO A 224 -16.42 -3.58 7.76
C PRO A 224 -15.13 -2.79 7.53
N LYS A 225 -14.00 -3.47 7.30
CA LYS A 225 -12.69 -2.88 7.02
C LYS A 225 -12.43 -2.60 5.53
N GLY A 226 -13.39 -2.89 4.65
CA GLY A 226 -13.22 -2.65 3.21
C GLY A 226 -12.11 -3.47 2.56
N LEU A 227 -11.80 -4.67 3.07
CA LEU A 227 -10.69 -5.49 2.57
C LEU A 227 -10.92 -5.90 1.12
N CYS A 228 -10.01 -5.48 0.24
CA CYS A 228 -9.90 -5.91 -1.15
C CYS A 228 -8.49 -5.61 -1.66
N ALA A 229 -7.94 -6.50 -2.49
CA ALA A 229 -6.66 -6.31 -3.15
C ALA A 229 -6.79 -6.74 -4.61
N VAL A 230 -6.08 -6.05 -5.50
CA VAL A 230 -6.14 -6.28 -6.95
C VAL A 230 -4.74 -6.23 -7.52
N SER A 231 -4.40 -7.14 -8.43
CA SER A 231 -3.12 -7.11 -9.12
C SER A 231 -3.05 -5.86 -9.99
N GLN A 232 -1.85 -5.36 -10.22
CA GLN A 232 -1.63 -4.07 -10.87
C GLN A 232 -0.81 -4.18 -12.16
N GLN A 233 -0.17 -5.33 -12.39
CA GLN A 233 0.48 -5.62 -13.66
C GLN A 233 -0.53 -5.63 -14.81
N PRO A 234 -0.15 -5.14 -16.01
CA PRO A 234 -0.99 -5.20 -17.20
C PRO A 234 -1.49 -6.62 -17.50
N GLY A 235 -2.62 -6.72 -18.20
CA GLY A 235 -3.21 -8.01 -18.59
C GLY A 235 -4.30 -8.50 -17.62
N SER A 236 -4.30 -9.79 -17.35
CA SER A 236 -5.39 -10.44 -16.60
C SER A 236 -5.42 -10.02 -15.13
N ILE A 237 -6.63 -9.71 -14.65
CA ILE A 237 -6.86 -9.26 -13.28
C ILE A 237 -6.91 -10.45 -12.33
N VAL A 238 -6.19 -10.35 -11.21
CA VAL A 238 -6.37 -11.17 -10.01
C VAL A 238 -6.94 -10.27 -8.92
N LEU A 239 -8.11 -10.62 -8.38
CA LEU A 239 -8.76 -9.89 -7.30
C LEU A 239 -8.92 -10.79 -6.08
N VAL A 240 -8.60 -10.25 -4.91
CA VAL A 240 -8.69 -10.96 -3.62
C VAL A 240 -9.65 -10.23 -2.70
N CYS A 241 -10.57 -10.96 -2.10
CA CYS A 241 -11.55 -10.45 -1.15
C CYS A 241 -11.88 -11.49 -0.05
N PRO A 242 -12.53 -11.10 1.05
CA PRO A 242 -13.07 -12.06 2.00
C PRO A 242 -14.03 -13.05 1.35
N GLY A 243 -13.88 -14.34 1.65
CA GLY A 243 -14.83 -15.37 1.26
C GLY A 243 -16.12 -15.32 2.08
N ALA A 244 -17.09 -16.17 1.74
CA ALA A 244 -18.35 -16.25 2.48
C ALA A 244 -18.15 -16.89 3.88
N GLN A 245 -17.16 -17.78 4.01
CA GLN A 245 -16.88 -18.47 5.26
C GLN A 245 -15.86 -17.73 6.13
N LYS A 246 -15.97 -17.91 7.45
CA LYS A 246 -15.04 -17.34 8.43
C LYS A 246 -13.61 -17.79 8.11
N GLY A 247 -12.71 -16.81 7.94
CA GLY A 247 -11.30 -17.07 7.71
C GLY A 247 -10.94 -17.50 6.29
N GLN A 248 -11.93 -17.51 5.39
CA GLN A 248 -11.74 -17.82 3.98
C GLN A 248 -11.41 -16.56 3.18
N VAL A 249 -10.57 -16.72 2.16
CA VAL A 249 -10.25 -15.72 1.15
C VAL A 249 -10.75 -16.22 -0.21
N ARG A 250 -11.45 -15.36 -0.96
CA ARG A 250 -11.88 -15.58 -2.33
C ARG A 250 -10.91 -14.90 -3.28
N VAL A 251 -10.46 -15.63 -4.30
CA VAL A 251 -9.54 -15.16 -5.34
C VAL A 251 -10.21 -15.32 -6.69
N GLU A 252 -10.40 -14.21 -7.40
CA GLU A 252 -10.92 -14.18 -8.76
C GLU A 252 -9.79 -14.01 -9.77
N HIS A 253 -9.63 -15.00 -10.65
CA HIS A 253 -8.73 -14.95 -11.79
C HIS A 253 -9.56 -14.64 -13.05
N TYR A 254 -9.65 -13.37 -13.43
CA TYR A 254 -10.51 -12.94 -14.54
C TYR A 254 -10.06 -13.51 -15.89
N GLY A 255 -8.74 -13.57 -16.12
CA GLY A 255 -8.18 -14.15 -17.35
C GLY A 255 -8.50 -15.63 -17.54
N ALA A 256 -8.37 -16.40 -16.46
CA ALA A 256 -8.70 -17.83 -16.45
C ALA A 256 -10.18 -18.12 -16.21
N ARG A 257 -11.00 -17.07 -15.98
CA ARG A 257 -12.42 -17.16 -15.56
C ARG A 257 -12.62 -18.14 -14.41
N LYS A 258 -11.74 -18.08 -13.42
CA LYS A 258 -11.66 -19.08 -12.34
C LYS A 258 -11.72 -18.42 -10.97
N THR A 259 -12.60 -18.94 -10.12
CA THR A 259 -12.67 -18.56 -8.70
C THR A 259 -11.96 -19.60 -7.84
N LYS A 260 -11.18 -19.16 -6.87
CA LYS A 260 -10.56 -19.99 -5.84
C LYS A 260 -10.97 -19.53 -4.44
N PHE A 261 -11.15 -20.49 -3.55
CA PHE A 261 -11.42 -20.25 -2.14
C PHE A 261 -10.29 -20.87 -1.32
N ILE A 262 -9.65 -20.05 -0.50
CA ILE A 262 -8.53 -20.44 0.37
C ILE A 262 -9.03 -20.35 1.80
N ASN A 263 -9.06 -21.48 2.52
CA ASN A 263 -9.37 -21.51 3.95
C ASN A 263 -8.13 -21.07 4.74
N ALA A 264 -7.84 -19.76 4.69
CA ALA A 264 -6.56 -19.21 5.13
C ALA A 264 -6.37 -19.29 6.65
N HIS A 265 -7.45 -19.09 7.41
CA HIS A 265 -7.41 -19.05 8.87
C HIS A 265 -8.66 -19.67 9.48
N THR A 266 -8.57 -20.12 10.73
CA THR A 266 -9.76 -20.56 11.50
C THR A 266 -10.53 -19.39 12.12
N SER A 267 -9.88 -18.23 12.27
CA SER A 267 -10.50 -16.97 12.70
C SER A 267 -10.72 -16.03 11.52
N ARG A 268 -11.52 -14.97 11.68
CA ARG A 268 -11.82 -14.04 10.59
C ARG A 268 -10.53 -13.45 10.02
N VAL A 269 -10.44 -13.32 8.70
CA VAL A 269 -9.36 -12.59 8.05
C VAL A 269 -9.50 -11.12 8.44
N SER A 270 -8.40 -10.51 8.90
CA SER A 270 -8.38 -9.12 9.34
C SER A 270 -7.57 -8.22 8.42
N CYS A 271 -6.64 -8.78 7.66
CA CYS A 271 -5.81 -8.08 6.68
C CYS A 271 -5.28 -9.08 5.64
N PHE A 272 -5.10 -8.64 4.40
CA PHE A 272 -4.37 -9.40 3.37
C PHE A 272 -3.75 -8.45 2.35
N ALA A 273 -2.71 -8.92 1.67
CA ALA A 273 -2.07 -8.24 0.56
C ALA A 273 -1.88 -9.20 -0.61
N LEU A 274 -1.88 -8.65 -1.83
CA LEU A 274 -1.62 -9.36 -3.07
C LEU A 274 -0.34 -8.78 -3.68
N SER A 275 0.54 -9.62 -4.20
CA SER A 275 1.71 -9.14 -4.95
C SER A 275 1.29 -8.41 -6.22
N GLN A 276 2.12 -7.49 -6.70
CA GLN A 276 1.81 -6.63 -7.86
C GLN A 276 1.41 -7.42 -9.12
N ASP A 277 2.05 -8.58 -9.31
CA ASP A 277 1.82 -9.54 -10.39
C ASP A 277 0.66 -10.52 -10.14
N GLY A 278 0.03 -10.47 -8.98
CA GLY A 278 -1.07 -11.35 -8.61
C GLY A 278 -0.69 -12.78 -8.26
N ARG A 279 0.60 -13.11 -8.10
CA ARG A 279 1.06 -14.49 -7.84
C ARG A 279 0.99 -14.92 -6.37
N LEU A 280 1.17 -14.01 -5.43
CA LEU A 280 1.26 -14.29 -4.00
C LEU A 280 0.21 -13.54 -3.19
N ILE A 281 -0.35 -14.22 -2.17
CA ILE A 281 -1.28 -13.62 -1.22
C ILE A 281 -0.73 -13.79 0.19
N ALA A 282 -0.50 -12.70 0.90
CA ALA A 282 -0.24 -12.72 2.34
C ALA A 282 -1.54 -12.48 3.09
N THR A 283 -1.80 -13.25 4.14
CA THR A 283 -3.04 -13.16 4.92
C THR A 283 -2.76 -13.18 6.41
N ALA A 284 -3.49 -12.36 7.15
CA ALA A 284 -3.52 -12.37 8.61
C ALA A 284 -4.95 -12.43 9.11
N SER A 285 -5.14 -13.07 10.26
CA SER A 285 -6.45 -13.15 10.90
C SER A 285 -6.54 -12.26 12.12
N THR A 286 -7.73 -12.16 12.70
CA THR A 286 -7.99 -11.42 13.95
C THR A 286 -7.15 -11.88 15.15
N LYS A 287 -6.52 -13.06 15.09
CA LYS A 287 -5.50 -13.47 16.06
C LYS A 287 -4.16 -12.76 15.84
N GLY A 288 -3.80 -12.49 14.60
CA GLY A 288 -2.61 -11.74 14.18
C GLY A 288 -1.27 -12.34 14.55
N THR A 289 -1.20 -13.51 15.18
CA THR A 289 0.04 -14.19 15.60
C THR A 289 0.84 -14.74 14.42
N LEU A 290 0.14 -15.13 13.36
CA LEU A 290 0.69 -15.76 12.17
C LEU A 290 0.26 -14.99 10.93
N VAL A 291 1.20 -14.86 9.99
CA VAL A 291 0.92 -14.41 8.63
C VAL A 291 1.22 -15.57 7.70
N ARG A 292 0.27 -15.86 6.79
CA ARG A 292 0.37 -16.99 5.86
C ARG A 292 0.44 -16.50 4.43
N ILE A 293 1.38 -17.05 3.67
CA ILE A 293 1.65 -16.71 2.29
C ILE A 293 1.19 -17.87 1.40
N TYR A 294 0.35 -17.58 0.42
CA TYR A 294 -0.26 -18.54 -0.49
C TYR A 294 0.12 -18.26 -1.94
N ASN A 295 0.15 -19.30 -2.77
CA ASN A 295 0.06 -19.14 -4.21
C ASN A 295 -1.37 -18.74 -4.57
N ALA A 296 -1.54 -17.64 -5.31
CA ALA A 296 -2.86 -17.14 -5.68
C ALA A 296 -3.60 -18.06 -6.67
N ALA A 297 -2.87 -18.73 -7.58
CA ALA A 297 -3.43 -19.56 -8.65
C ALA A 297 -3.84 -20.96 -8.14
N GLU A 298 -2.96 -21.57 -7.35
CA GLU A 298 -3.14 -22.92 -6.81
C GLU A 298 -3.91 -22.93 -5.50
N GLY A 299 -3.73 -21.90 -4.67
CA GLY A 299 -4.32 -21.78 -3.34
C GLY A 299 -3.63 -22.59 -2.24
N ASN A 300 -2.45 -23.18 -2.53
CA ASN A 300 -1.62 -23.86 -1.55
C ASN A 300 -0.85 -22.86 -0.66
N LEU A 301 -0.67 -23.24 0.61
CA LEU A 301 0.17 -22.52 1.56
C LEU A 301 1.63 -22.74 1.19
N LEU A 302 2.35 -21.65 0.94
CA LEU A 302 3.77 -21.67 0.59
C LEU A 302 4.66 -21.46 1.82
N GLN A 303 4.26 -20.54 2.70
CA GLN A 303 5.06 -20.17 3.86
C GLN A 303 4.15 -19.65 5.00
N GLU A 304 4.56 -19.88 6.24
CA GLU A 304 3.92 -19.34 7.43
C GLU A 304 4.99 -18.68 8.30
N VAL A 305 4.79 -17.40 8.61
CA VAL A 305 5.71 -16.62 9.43
C VAL A 305 5.02 -16.17 10.72
N ARG A 306 5.81 -16.10 11.80
CA ARG A 306 5.31 -15.72 13.13
C ARG A 306 5.66 -14.27 13.43
N ARG A 307 4.63 -13.44 13.57
CA ARG A 307 4.77 -12.05 14.01
C ARG A 307 5.07 -11.95 15.49
N GLY A 308 4.42 -12.79 16.32
CA GLY A 308 4.72 -12.88 17.74
C GLY A 308 3.82 -13.88 18.46
N ALA A 309 4.02 -14.01 19.77
CA ALA A 309 3.24 -14.92 20.62
C ALA A 309 1.85 -14.35 20.93
N ASP A 310 1.77 -13.07 21.25
CA ASP A 310 0.54 -12.42 21.67
C ASP A 310 -0.36 -12.06 20.51
N ARG A 311 -1.66 -11.96 20.77
CA ARG A 311 -2.63 -11.44 19.81
C ARG A 311 -2.27 -10.00 19.40
N ALA A 312 -2.40 -9.70 18.12
CA ALA A 312 -2.21 -8.36 17.57
C ALA A 312 -3.24 -8.06 16.48
N GLU A 313 -3.64 -6.81 16.35
CA GLU A 313 -4.38 -6.32 15.21
C GLU A 313 -3.40 -5.94 14.09
N ILE A 314 -3.44 -6.69 12.98
CA ILE A 314 -2.60 -6.38 11.81
C ILE A 314 -3.23 -5.25 11.01
N TYR A 315 -2.48 -4.17 10.81
CA TYR A 315 -2.92 -3.01 10.05
C TYR A 315 -2.53 -3.10 8.57
N SER A 316 -1.27 -3.45 8.28
CA SER A 316 -0.78 -3.50 6.90
C SER A 316 0.13 -4.70 6.66
N LEU A 317 0.08 -5.20 5.42
CA LEU A 317 0.94 -6.22 4.84
C LEU A 317 1.42 -5.68 3.50
N ALA A 318 2.72 -5.76 3.21
CA ALA A 318 3.26 -5.34 1.91
C ALA A 318 4.35 -6.29 1.44
N PHE A 319 4.26 -6.73 0.18
CA PHE A 319 5.34 -7.46 -0.48
C PHE A 319 6.38 -6.49 -1.02
N SER A 320 7.66 -6.86 -0.98
CA SER A 320 8.69 -6.18 -1.76
C SER A 320 8.51 -6.48 -3.25
N ASN A 321 8.95 -5.57 -4.12
CA ASN A 321 8.77 -5.74 -5.58
C ASN A 321 9.45 -6.99 -6.13
N ASN A 322 10.57 -7.42 -5.52
CA ASN A 322 11.29 -8.64 -5.87
C ASN A 322 10.72 -9.90 -5.21
N LEU A 323 9.63 -9.78 -4.42
CA LEU A 323 8.97 -10.86 -3.68
C LEU A 323 9.89 -11.63 -2.70
N GLN A 324 11.01 -11.04 -2.31
CA GLN A 324 11.92 -11.61 -1.32
C GLN A 324 11.54 -11.26 0.12
N TYR A 325 10.69 -10.25 0.33
CA TYR A 325 10.35 -9.77 1.66
C TYR A 325 8.86 -9.47 1.82
N LEU A 326 8.41 -9.58 3.07
CA LEU A 326 7.08 -9.15 3.51
C LEU A 326 7.22 -8.24 4.73
N ALA A 327 6.69 -7.03 4.64
CA ALA A 327 6.58 -6.10 5.76
C ALA A 327 5.20 -6.23 6.42
N VAL A 328 5.16 -6.16 7.75
CA VAL A 328 3.95 -6.32 8.57
C VAL A 328 3.93 -5.25 9.66
N SER A 329 2.82 -4.52 9.78
CA SER A 329 2.56 -3.60 10.89
C SER A 329 1.37 -4.05 11.74
N SER A 330 1.39 -3.68 13.03
CA SER A 330 0.33 -4.04 13.97
C SER A 330 0.18 -3.03 15.11
N ASP A 331 -0.86 -3.21 15.93
CA ASP A 331 -1.12 -2.47 17.17
C ASP A 331 0.00 -2.58 18.23
N LYS A 332 0.95 -3.51 18.05
CA LYS A 332 2.11 -3.70 18.94
C LYS A 332 3.28 -2.74 18.69
N GLY A 333 3.09 -1.69 17.89
CA GLY A 333 4.13 -0.68 17.67
C GLY A 333 5.44 -1.26 17.09
N THR A 334 5.39 -2.42 16.44
CA THR A 334 6.56 -3.05 15.83
C THR A 334 6.25 -3.38 14.38
N ILE A 335 7.11 -2.89 13.48
CA ILE A 335 7.14 -3.27 12.07
C ILE A 335 8.06 -4.46 11.94
N HIS A 336 7.59 -5.54 11.33
CA HIS A 336 8.38 -6.74 11.06
C HIS A 336 8.64 -6.88 9.57
N VAL A 337 9.87 -7.19 9.19
CA VAL A 337 10.24 -7.63 7.84
C VAL A 337 10.62 -9.11 7.89
N PHE A 338 9.96 -9.92 7.07
CA PHE A 338 10.22 -11.36 6.93
C PHE A 338 10.89 -11.65 5.60
N ASN A 339 11.81 -12.60 5.58
CA ASN A 339 12.36 -13.17 4.35
C ASN A 339 11.37 -14.19 3.77
N LEU A 340 11.11 -14.10 2.47
CA LEU A 340 10.25 -15.02 1.73
C LEU A 340 11.10 -16.04 0.98
N LYS A 341 11.07 -17.29 1.46
CA LYS A 341 11.81 -18.41 0.86
C LYS A 341 10.95 -19.11 -0.19
N ILE A 342 10.40 -18.32 -1.12
CA ILE A 342 9.40 -18.80 -2.08
C ILE A 342 10.01 -18.83 -3.48
N ASN A 343 10.20 -20.02 -4.01
CA ASN A 343 10.50 -20.20 -5.42
C ASN A 343 9.20 -20.15 -6.21
N VAL A 344 8.78 -18.93 -6.58
CA VAL A 344 7.69 -18.76 -7.56
C VAL A 344 8.27 -19.17 -8.91
N GLY A 345 8.08 -20.44 -9.29
CA GLY A 345 8.71 -21.05 -10.46
C GLY A 345 8.83 -20.08 -11.63
N SER A 346 10.06 -19.81 -12.05
CA SER A 346 10.35 -18.98 -13.21
C SER A 346 9.57 -19.51 -14.40
N THR A 347 8.72 -18.67 -14.99
CA THR A 347 8.19 -18.93 -16.32
C THR A 347 9.37 -19.18 -17.25
N ALA A 348 9.25 -20.22 -18.07
CA ALA A 348 10.29 -20.75 -18.96
C ALA A 348 10.82 -19.69 -19.95
N ASN A 349 11.75 -18.86 -19.50
CA ASN A 349 12.74 -18.15 -20.33
C ASN A 349 13.89 -17.49 -19.55
N ASP A 350 13.89 -17.47 -18.22
CA ASP A 350 15.08 -17.05 -17.47
C ASP A 350 15.96 -18.25 -17.14
N LYS A 351 17.00 -18.44 -17.97
CA LYS A 351 18.11 -19.34 -17.66
C LYS A 351 18.82 -18.77 -16.41
N PRO A 352 18.96 -19.53 -15.31
CA PRO A 352 19.74 -19.07 -14.17
C PRO A 352 21.20 -18.86 -14.60
N ILE A 353 21.75 -17.69 -14.31
CA ILE A 353 23.20 -17.47 -14.31
C ILE A 353 23.74 -18.25 -13.10
N PRO A 354 24.65 -19.23 -13.26
CA PRO A 354 25.32 -19.84 -12.11
C PRO A 354 26.20 -18.76 -11.46
N ALA A 355 26.08 -18.61 -10.14
CA ALA A 355 27.04 -17.84 -9.36
C ALA A 355 28.44 -18.48 -9.47
N PRO A 356 29.54 -17.69 -9.43
CA PRO A 356 30.88 -18.25 -9.40
C PRO A 356 31.15 -18.90 -8.04
N ASP A 357 31.71 -20.12 -8.08
CA ASP A 357 32.13 -20.89 -6.92
C ASP A 357 33.14 -20.12 -6.05
N PRO A 358 32.98 -20.12 -4.72
CA PRO A 358 34.10 -19.98 -3.82
C PRO A 358 34.60 -21.36 -3.41
N GLU A 359 35.78 -21.74 -3.91
CA GLU A 359 36.58 -22.81 -3.33
C GLU A 359 36.93 -22.45 -1.87
N VAL A 360 36.29 -23.09 -0.89
CA VAL A 360 36.88 -23.24 0.45
C VAL A 360 36.53 -24.61 1.01
N SER A 361 37.57 -25.40 1.24
CA SER A 361 37.56 -26.70 1.88
C SER A 361 37.33 -26.57 3.39
N HIS A 362 36.15 -26.99 3.87
CA HIS A 362 35.91 -27.22 5.30
C HIS A 362 35.33 -28.62 5.55
N ILE A 363 36.16 -29.43 6.21
CA ILE A 363 35.84 -30.73 6.78
C ILE A 363 34.71 -30.55 7.80
N SER A 364 33.58 -31.22 7.61
CA SER A 364 32.51 -31.35 8.62
C SER A 364 32.58 -32.77 9.22
N PRO A 365 32.47 -32.95 10.55
CA PRO A 365 32.27 -34.28 11.10
C PRO A 365 30.77 -34.67 11.00
N PRO A 366 30.45 -35.96 10.88
CA PRO A 366 29.07 -36.40 10.81
C PRO A 366 28.53 -36.58 12.22
N LEU A 367 27.40 -35.94 12.55
CA LEU A 367 26.53 -36.47 13.61
C LEU A 367 25.13 -36.72 13.07
N SER A 368 24.91 -38.02 12.94
CA SER A 368 23.69 -38.75 12.68
C SER A 368 22.58 -38.51 13.71
N PHE A 369 21.37 -38.35 13.17
CA PHE A 369 20.12 -38.99 13.59
C PHE A 369 19.77 -39.07 15.08
N ILE A 370 18.83 -38.22 15.51
CA ILE A 370 17.68 -38.69 16.32
C ILE A 370 16.40 -38.20 15.66
N LYS A 371 15.67 -39.14 15.04
CA LYS A 371 14.25 -39.00 14.68
C LYS A 371 13.44 -39.01 15.98
N GLY A 372 12.78 -37.90 16.28
CA GLY A 372 11.74 -37.79 17.30
C GLY A 372 10.68 -36.81 16.80
N VAL A 373 9.42 -37.23 16.77
CA VAL A 373 8.29 -36.53 16.15
C VAL A 373 8.01 -35.21 16.88
N LEU A 374 8.59 -34.09 16.40
CA LEU A 374 8.09 -32.76 16.74
C LEU A 374 6.89 -32.44 15.82
N PRO A 375 5.76 -31.94 16.36
CA PRO A 375 4.67 -31.45 15.53
C PRO A 375 5.18 -30.40 14.53
N LYS A 376 4.66 -30.41 13.29
CA LYS A 376 4.99 -29.45 12.20
C LYS A 376 4.84 -27.97 12.58
N TYR A 377 4.35 -27.65 13.77
CA TYR A 377 4.16 -26.30 14.32
C TYR A 377 5.45 -25.62 14.82
N PHE A 378 6.60 -26.30 14.85
CA PHE A 378 7.83 -25.77 15.47
C PHE A 378 8.85 -25.06 14.54
N HIS A 379 8.60 -24.93 13.24
CA HIS A 379 9.46 -24.14 12.35
C HIS A 379 8.89 -22.74 12.09
N SER A 380 8.56 -22.01 13.16
CA SER A 380 8.10 -20.63 13.02
C SER A 380 9.26 -19.74 12.58
N GLU A 381 9.18 -19.22 11.37
CA GLU A 381 10.15 -18.25 10.87
C GLU A 381 9.82 -16.87 11.44
N TRP A 382 10.83 -16.27 12.09
CA TRP A 382 10.74 -14.95 12.72
C TRP A 382 11.18 -13.87 11.73
N SER A 383 10.88 -12.62 12.06
CA SER A 383 11.28 -11.48 11.23
C SER A 383 12.81 -11.36 11.18
N VAL A 384 13.34 -11.12 9.99
CA VAL A 384 14.76 -10.81 9.81
C VAL A 384 15.07 -9.43 10.38
N ALA A 385 14.17 -8.47 10.22
CA ALA A 385 14.38 -7.12 10.75
C ALA A 385 13.11 -6.55 11.39
N GLN A 386 13.30 -5.58 12.29
CA GLN A 386 12.22 -4.97 13.05
C GLN A 386 12.48 -3.49 13.33
N PHE A 387 11.42 -2.68 13.32
CA PHE A 387 11.46 -1.25 13.65
C PHE A 387 10.39 -0.93 14.68
N ARG A 388 10.72 -0.14 15.71
CA ARG A 388 9.82 0.17 16.82
C ARG A 388 9.21 1.57 16.64
N LEU A 389 7.92 1.65 16.93
CA LEU A 389 7.05 2.82 16.84
C LEU A 389 6.22 2.92 18.11
N HIS A 390 5.40 3.97 18.22
CA HIS A 390 4.44 4.08 19.30
C HIS A 390 3.38 2.97 19.21
N GLU A 391 3.07 2.34 20.34
CA GLU A 391 2.00 1.33 20.39
C GLU A 391 0.62 1.98 20.27
N GLY A 392 -0.35 1.24 19.71
CA GLY A 392 -1.74 1.69 19.59
C GLY A 392 -2.06 2.61 18.40
N GLU A 393 -1.03 3.12 17.70
CA GLU A 393 -1.22 3.92 16.49
C GLU A 393 -1.27 3.03 15.23
N GLN A 394 -2.07 3.45 14.24
CA GLN A 394 -2.21 2.72 12.98
C GLN A 394 -1.14 3.16 11.98
N TYR A 395 -0.28 2.23 11.59
CA TYR A 395 0.76 2.42 10.58
C TYR A 395 0.51 1.54 9.35
N ILE A 396 0.62 2.13 8.15
CA ILE A 396 0.73 1.38 6.89
C ILE A 396 2.18 1.32 6.45
N VAL A 397 2.54 0.22 5.76
CA VAL A 397 3.92 -0.05 5.33
C VAL A 397 3.98 -0.33 3.85
N ALA A 398 5.10 0.05 3.24
CA ALA A 398 5.45 -0.28 1.87
C ALA A 398 6.96 -0.40 1.72
N PHE A 399 7.43 -1.18 0.75
CA PHE A 399 8.84 -1.19 0.39
C PHE A 399 9.13 0.00 -0.53
N GLY A 400 10.18 0.76 -0.19
CA GLY A 400 10.64 1.88 -1.01
C GLY A 400 11.28 1.43 -2.32
N HIS A 401 11.57 2.39 -3.21
CA HIS A 401 12.35 2.12 -4.42
C HIS A 401 13.83 1.89 -4.11
N GLU A 402 14.34 2.49 -3.04
CA GLU A 402 15.67 2.22 -2.54
C GLU A 402 15.79 0.77 -2.02
N LYS A 403 16.95 0.16 -2.22
CA LYS A 403 17.17 -1.22 -1.80
C LYS A 403 17.07 -1.35 -0.28
N ASN A 404 16.34 -2.37 0.15
CA ASN A 404 16.17 -2.75 1.55
C ASN A 404 15.62 -1.62 2.43
N THR A 405 14.76 -0.77 1.88
CA THR A 405 14.06 0.26 2.66
C THR A 405 12.57 -0.02 2.77
N VAL A 406 12.00 0.38 3.90
CA VAL A 406 10.57 0.35 4.20
C VAL A 406 10.14 1.78 4.50
N SER A 407 9.12 2.25 3.79
CA SER A 407 8.40 3.48 4.12
C SER A 407 7.23 3.13 5.04
N VAL A 408 7.07 3.92 6.11
CA VAL A 408 6.01 3.77 7.10
C VAL A 408 5.24 5.08 7.20
N VAL A 409 3.92 5.02 7.11
CA VAL A 409 3.03 6.19 7.25
C VAL A 409 2.04 5.91 8.37
N GLY A 410 1.98 6.80 9.35
CA GLY A 410 1.12 6.69 10.52
C GLY A 410 -0.12 7.58 10.46
N MET A 411 -1.20 7.11 11.07
CA MET A 411 -2.41 7.92 11.34
C MET A 411 -2.17 9.02 12.39
N ASP A 412 -1.02 8.98 13.06
CA ASP A 412 -0.50 10.06 13.92
C ASP A 412 0.14 11.21 13.11
N GLY A 413 0.19 11.12 11.78
CA GLY A 413 0.78 12.14 10.91
C GLY A 413 2.29 11.99 10.71
N SER A 414 2.86 10.84 11.06
CA SER A 414 4.29 10.54 10.92
C SER A 414 4.60 9.81 9.60
N PHE A 415 5.75 10.15 9.01
CA PHE A 415 6.39 9.39 7.95
C PHE A 415 7.78 8.96 8.42
N TYR A 416 8.12 7.69 8.21
CA TYR A 416 9.45 7.16 8.44
C TYR A 416 9.96 6.46 7.19
N ARG A 417 11.27 6.61 6.92
CA ARG A 417 12.00 5.69 6.03
C ARG A 417 13.00 4.93 6.88
N CYS A 418 12.93 3.60 6.84
CA CYS A 418 13.82 2.74 7.60
C CYS A 418 14.54 1.79 6.65
N GLN A 419 15.83 1.55 6.89
CA GLN A 419 16.65 0.59 6.17
C GLN A 419 16.87 -0.66 7.02
N PHE A 420 16.74 -1.84 6.40
CA PHE A 420 17.05 -3.10 7.05
C PHE A 420 18.28 -3.77 6.44
N ASP A 421 19.07 -4.46 7.26
CA ASP A 421 20.15 -5.31 6.80
C ASP A 421 19.59 -6.70 6.45
N PRO A 422 19.62 -7.14 5.17
CA PRO A 422 19.08 -8.43 4.78
C PRO A 422 19.95 -9.63 5.21
N VAL A 423 21.22 -9.39 5.57
CA VAL A 423 22.20 -10.42 5.96
C VAL A 423 22.17 -10.61 7.47
N ASN A 424 22.40 -9.54 8.23
CA ASN A 424 22.50 -9.60 9.68
C ASN A 424 21.13 -9.44 10.37
N GLY A 425 20.16 -8.83 9.70
CA GLY A 425 18.85 -8.56 10.27
C GLY A 425 18.91 -7.58 11.44
N GLY A 426 17.99 -7.74 12.40
CA GLY A 426 17.97 -6.98 13.64
C GLY A 426 17.13 -5.70 13.59
N GLU A 427 17.54 -4.69 14.33
CA GLU A 427 16.84 -3.39 14.36
C GLU A 427 17.11 -2.61 13.07
N MET A 428 16.05 -2.06 12.46
CA MET A 428 16.17 -1.24 11.26
C MET A 428 16.75 0.13 11.60
N LEU A 429 17.60 0.66 10.73
CA LEU A 429 18.12 2.03 10.82
C LEU A 429 17.05 3.02 10.32
N GLN A 430 16.66 3.98 11.14
CA GLN A 430 15.85 5.10 10.70
C GLN A 430 16.69 6.05 9.83
N LEU A 431 16.34 6.20 8.56
CA LEU A 431 16.98 7.14 7.62
C LEU A 431 16.30 8.50 7.65
N GLU A 432 14.97 8.51 7.65
CA GLU A 432 14.16 9.74 7.60
C GLU A 432 13.00 9.66 8.59
N CYS A 433 12.60 10.82 9.10
CA CYS A 433 11.44 10.97 9.97
C CYS A 433 10.83 12.37 9.78
N TYR A 434 9.58 12.42 9.34
CA TYR A 434 8.85 13.68 9.09
C TYR A 434 7.48 13.67 9.75
N SER A 435 7.06 14.83 10.25
CA SER A 435 5.63 15.10 10.51
C SER A 435 5.04 15.70 9.23
N PHE A 436 4.13 14.98 8.59
CA PHE A 436 3.53 15.42 7.32
C PHE A 436 2.27 16.26 7.52
N LEU A 437 1.77 16.36 8.75
CA LEU A 437 0.70 17.26 9.17
C LEU A 437 1.22 18.19 10.25
N LYS A 438 1.64 19.39 9.85
CA LYS A 438 2.17 20.38 10.79
C LYS A 438 1.01 20.97 11.61
N PRO A 439 1.22 21.31 12.89
CA PRO A 439 0.23 22.03 13.69
C PRO A 439 -0.20 23.37 13.08
N SER A 440 0.64 24.02 12.27
CA SER A 440 0.31 25.26 11.55
C SER A 440 -0.62 25.06 10.35
N ASP A 441 -0.91 23.81 9.96
CA ASP A 441 -1.93 23.48 8.97
C ASP A 441 -3.28 23.09 9.63
N GLN A 442 -3.43 23.31 10.94
CA GLN A 442 -4.69 23.20 11.65
C GLN A 442 -5.43 24.55 11.56
N PRO A 443 -6.72 24.56 11.18
CA PRO A 443 -7.48 25.79 10.99
C PRO A 443 -7.65 26.62 12.28
#